data_AF-A0A4V1PSE0-F1
#
_entry.id   AF-A0A4V1PSE0-F1
#
_cell.length_a   1.000
_cell.length_b   1.000
_cell.length_c   1.000
_cell.angle_alpha   90.00
_cell.angle_beta   90.00
_cell.angle_gamma   90.00
#
_symmetry.space_group_name_H-M   'P 1'
#
loop_
_entity.id
_entity.type
_entity.pdbx_description
1 polymer ?
#
loop_
_entity_poly.entity_id
_entity_poly.type
_entity_poly.pdbx_seq_one_letter_code
_entity_poly.pdbx_strand_id
1 'polypeptide(L)' 'MIPDKKLDDKDTETARQQYRNDMGLVTPKDLKEYRAKLGISQKKLAESTSLSPNTIALYESGTFPTTANNKLLKSLINND' A
#
# COMPACT_ATOMS: atom_id res chain seq x y z
N MET A 1 4.13 -11.38 34.36
CA MET A 1 4.97 -10.96 33.22
C MET A 1 4.10 -10.05 32.36
N ILE A 2 4.38 -8.76 32.35
CA ILE A 2 3.63 -7.79 31.53
C ILE A 2 4.23 -7.90 30.12
N PRO A 3 3.46 -8.21 29.06
CA PRO A 3 4.03 -8.26 27.72
C PRO A 3 4.37 -6.82 27.30
N ASP A 4 5.65 -6.55 27.06
CA ASP A 4 6.18 -5.35 26.42
C ASP A 4 5.72 -5.28 24.95
N LYS A 5 4.40 -5.17 24.75
CA LYS A 5 3.73 -5.18 23.44
C LYS A 5 4.23 -4.05 22.51
N LYS A 6 4.77 -2.98 23.09
CA LYS A 6 5.27 -1.80 22.35
C LYS A 6 6.61 -2.03 21.64
N LEU A 7 7.39 -3.04 22.03
CA LEU A 7 8.66 -3.35 21.37
C LEU A 7 8.41 -4.19 20.10
N ASP A 8 7.52 -5.17 20.21
CA ASP A 8 7.14 -6.10 19.14
C ASP A 8 6.48 -5.38 17.94
N ASP A 9 5.67 -4.35 18.20
CA ASP A 9 4.95 -3.61 17.14
C ASP A 9 5.90 -2.80 16.23
N LYS A 10 6.97 -2.21 16.78
CA LYS A 10 7.96 -1.43 16.01
C LYS A 10 8.84 -2.33 15.15
N ASP A 11 9.20 -3.49 15.68
CA ASP A 11 9.99 -4.49 14.94
C ASP A 11 9.16 -5.05 13.77
N THR A 12 7.86 -5.25 13.98
CA THR A 12 6.95 -5.75 12.95
C THR A 12 6.73 -4.75 11.81
N GLU A 13 6.55 -3.46 12.11
CA GLU A 13 6.37 -2.43 11.07
C GLU A 13 7.67 -2.20 10.27
N THR A 14 8.81 -2.21 10.94
CA THR A 14 10.13 -2.11 10.30
C THR A 14 10.38 -3.27 9.35
N ALA A 15 10.11 -4.51 9.80
CA ALA A 15 10.25 -5.70 8.97
C ALA A 15 9.31 -5.68 7.76
N ARG A 16 8.06 -5.21 7.94
CA ARG A 16 7.12 -5.03 6.83
C ARG A 16 7.62 -4.00 5.82
N GLN A 17 8.18 -2.89 6.29
CA GLN A 17 8.72 -1.87 5.39
C GLN A 17 9.96 -2.35 4.65
N GLN A 18 10.86 -3.07 5.32
CA GLN A 18 12.01 -3.72 4.66
C GLN A 18 11.55 -4.69 3.57
N TYR A 19 10.59 -5.57 3.87
CA TYR A 19 10.03 -6.47 2.86
C TYR A 19 9.45 -5.73 1.65
N ARG A 20 8.76 -4.59 1.87
CA ARG A 20 8.26 -3.75 0.78
C ARG A 20 9.39 -3.19 -0.07
N ASN A 21 10.45 -2.70 0.56
CA ASN A 21 11.60 -2.15 -0.15
C ASN A 21 12.29 -3.24 -0.99
N ASP A 22 12.55 -4.41 -0.40
CA ASP A 22 13.24 -5.53 -1.04
C ASP A 22 12.44 -6.07 -2.24
N MET A 23 11.13 -6.18 -2.09
CA MET A 23 10.22 -6.66 -3.15
C MET A 23 9.74 -5.54 -4.08
N GLY A 24 10.14 -4.29 -3.82
CA GLY A 24 9.68 -3.10 -4.54
C GLY A 24 8.16 -2.98 -4.57
N LEU A 25 7.48 -3.19 -3.44
CA LEU A 25 6.02 -3.09 -3.31
C LEU A 25 5.60 -1.64 -3.11
N VAL A 26 4.47 -1.25 -3.72
CA VAL A 26 3.81 0.02 -3.40
C VAL A 26 3.45 0.06 -1.92
N THR A 27 3.72 1.20 -1.30
CA THR A 27 3.41 1.45 0.10
C THR A 27 2.01 2.05 0.23
N PRO A 28 1.39 1.95 1.42
CA PRO A 28 0.14 2.65 1.71
C PRO A 28 0.26 4.17 1.50
N LYS A 29 1.44 4.72 1.76
CA LYS A 29 1.75 6.13 1.59
C LYS A 29 1.74 6.51 0.11
N ASP A 30 2.41 5.73 -0.74
CA ASP A 30 2.46 5.97 -2.19
C ASP A 30 1.06 6.07 -2.80
N LEU A 31 0.15 5.17 -2.40
CA LEU A 31 -1.24 5.17 -2.88
C LEU A 31 -2.00 6.41 -2.43
N LYS A 32 -1.86 6.81 -1.15
CA LYS A 32 -2.53 8.00 -0.61
C LYS A 32 -2.01 9.28 -1.25
N GLU A 33 -0.69 9.39 -1.43
CA GLU A 33 -0.05 10.54 -2.09
C GLU A 33 -0.46 10.64 -3.56
N TYR A 34 -0.43 9.52 -4.30
CA TYR A 34 -0.87 9.48 -5.69
C TYR A 34 -2.32 9.98 -5.86
N ARG A 35 -3.22 9.53 -4.99
CA ARG A 35 -4.60 10.01 -5.03
C ARG A 35 -4.75 11.46 -4.63
N ALA A 36 -3.99 11.91 -3.64
CA ALA A 36 -4.02 13.29 -3.19
C ALA A 36 -3.53 14.22 -4.30
N LYS A 37 -2.47 13.83 -5.02
CA LYS A 37 -1.97 14.53 -6.24
C LYS A 37 -3.08 14.72 -7.27
N LEU A 38 -3.91 13.69 -7.47
CA LEU A 38 -5.00 13.71 -8.46
C LEU A 38 -6.35 14.20 -7.91
N GLY A 39 -6.49 14.41 -6.60
CA GLY A 39 -7.77 14.74 -5.95
C GLY A 39 -8.84 13.64 -6.07
N ILE A 40 -8.45 12.36 -6.17
CA ILE A 40 -9.37 11.25 -6.43
C ILE A 40 -9.71 10.38 -5.20
N SER A 41 -10.85 9.72 -5.24
CA SER A 41 -11.33 8.79 -4.21
C SER A 41 -10.80 7.34 -4.36
N GLN A 42 -11.06 6.48 -3.37
CA GLN A 42 -10.68 5.04 -3.42
C GLN A 42 -11.36 4.35 -4.58
N LYS A 43 -12.64 4.65 -4.76
CA LYS A 43 -13.44 4.17 -5.88
C LYS A 43 -12.83 4.57 -7.22
N LYS A 44 -12.40 5.83 -7.35
CA LYS A 44 -11.86 6.32 -8.63
C LYS A 44 -10.50 5.70 -8.98
N LEU A 45 -9.64 5.51 -7.98
CA LEU A 45 -8.39 4.75 -8.16
C LEU A 45 -8.66 3.29 -8.54
N ALA A 46 -9.66 2.68 -7.91
CA ALA A 46 -10.08 1.31 -8.18
C ALA A 46 -10.58 1.17 -9.63
N GLU A 47 -11.40 2.11 -10.11
CA GLU A 47 -11.82 2.18 -11.52
C GLU A 47 -10.62 2.25 -12.48
N SER A 48 -9.63 3.10 -12.21
CA SER A 48 -8.41 3.22 -13.05
C SER A 48 -7.55 1.96 -13.09
N THR A 49 -7.67 1.08 -12.10
CA THR A 49 -6.88 -0.16 -11.98
C THR A 49 -7.72 -1.41 -12.18
N SER A 50 -9.01 -1.29 -12.47
CA SER A 50 -9.95 -2.43 -12.49
C SER A 50 -9.92 -3.27 -11.20
N LEU A 51 -9.48 -2.69 -10.08
CA LEU A 51 -9.51 -3.31 -8.76
C LEU A 51 -10.83 -2.97 -8.07
N SER A 52 -11.14 -3.68 -6.99
CA SER A 52 -12.27 -3.29 -6.14
C SER A 52 -11.87 -2.12 -5.22
N PRO A 53 -12.79 -1.21 -4.87
CA PRO A 53 -12.51 -0.16 -3.88
C PRO A 53 -12.01 -0.72 -2.54
N ASN A 54 -12.51 -1.90 -2.14
CA ASN A 54 -12.07 -2.59 -0.94
C ASN A 54 -10.61 -3.08 -1.04
N THR A 55 -10.19 -3.54 -2.22
CA THR A 55 -8.80 -3.94 -2.48
C THR A 55 -7.85 -2.74 -2.31
N ILE A 56 -8.23 -1.57 -2.83
CA ILE A 56 -7.48 -0.33 -2.62
C ILE A 56 -7.41 0.03 -1.13
N ALA A 57 -8.53 -0.04 -0.41
CA ALA A 57 -8.57 0.23 1.02
C ALA A 57 -7.66 -0.69 1.84
N LEU A 58 -7.60 -1.99 1.50
CA LEU A 58 -6.70 -2.95 2.14
C LEU A 58 -5.23 -2.57 1.95
N TYR A 59 -4.84 -2.16 0.75
CA TYR A 59 -3.46 -1.73 0.46
C TYR A 59 -3.12 -0.41 1.14
N GLU A 60 -4.03 0.56 1.15
CA GLU A 60 -3.90 1.81 1.92
C GLU A 60 -3.87 1.60 3.45
N SER A 61 -4.27 0.41 3.92
CA SER A 61 -4.23 0.00 5.33
C SER A 61 -3.00 -0.84 5.67
N GLY A 62 -2.09 -1.10 4.72
CA GLY A 62 -0.85 -1.84 4.99
C GLY A 62 -0.84 -3.29 4.54
N THR A 63 -1.89 -3.77 3.87
CA THR A 63 -1.88 -5.11 3.24
C THR A 63 -0.89 -5.14 2.07
N PHE A 64 -0.23 -6.27 1.85
CA PHE A 64 0.65 -6.43 0.70
C PHE A 64 -0.16 -6.65 -0.58
N PRO A 65 0.13 -5.91 -1.66
CA PRO A 65 -0.45 -6.20 -2.96
C PRO A 65 0.05 -7.54 -3.49
N THR A 66 -0.79 -8.20 -4.30
CA THR A 66 -0.32 -9.33 -5.11
C THR A 66 0.70 -8.85 -6.13
N THR A 67 1.54 -9.73 -6.65
CA THR A 67 2.53 -9.37 -7.68
C THR A 67 1.89 -8.67 -8.89
N ALA A 68 0.72 -9.15 -9.33
CA ALA A 68 -0.02 -8.54 -10.44
C ALA A 68 -0.50 -7.13 -10.09
N ASN A 69 -1.13 -6.96 -8.92
CA ASN A 69 -1.66 -5.67 -8.49
C ASN A 69 -0.53 -4.67 -8.20
N ASN A 70 0.60 -5.14 -7.66
CA ASN A 70 1.77 -4.30 -7.44
C ASN A 70 2.30 -3.72 -8.76
N LYS A 71 2.48 -4.58 -9.79
CA LYS A 71 2.93 -4.13 -11.11
C LYS A 71 1.97 -3.10 -11.70
N LEU A 72 0.67 -3.35 -11.61
CA LEU A 72 -0.34 -2.43 -12.12
C LEU A 72 -0.29 -1.08 -11.40
N LEU A 73 -0.25 -1.08 -10.07
CA LEU A 73 -0.20 0.13 -9.25
C LEU A 73 1.10 0.92 -9.49
N LYS A 74 2.26 0.24 -9.58
CA LYS A 74 3.53 0.90 -9.91
C LYS A 74 3.50 1.52 -11.30
N SER A 75 3.00 0.80 -12.29
CA SER A 75 2.86 1.36 -13.64
C SER A 75 1.98 2.59 -13.61
N LEU A 76 0.84 2.55 -12.92
CA LEU A 76 -0.05 3.70 -12.82
C LEU A 76 0.62 4.91 -12.14
N ILE A 77 1.32 4.70 -11.02
CA ILE A 77 1.99 5.77 -10.27
C ILE A 77 3.19 6.35 -11.04
N ASN A 78 3.93 5.53 -11.78
CA ASN A 78 5.14 5.94 -12.49
C ASN A 78 4.88 6.56 -13.88
N ASN A 79 3.67 6.42 -14.44
CA ASN A 79 3.31 6.98 -15.75
C ASN A 79 2.69 8.40 -15.66
N ASP A 80 2.78 9.06 -14.49
CA ASP A 80 2.15 10.35 -14.16
C ASP A 80 3.16 11.33 -13.53
#